data_AF-A0A229RP43-F1
#
_entry.id   AF-A0A229RP43-F1
#
_cell.length_a   1.000
_cell.length_b   1.000
_cell.length_c   1.000
_cell.angle_alpha   90.00
_cell.angle_beta   90.00
_cell.angle_gamma   90.00
#
_symmetry.space_group_name_H-M   'P 1'
#
loop_
_entity.id
_entity.type
_entity.pdbx_description
1 polymer ?
#
loop_
_entity_poly.entity_id
_entity_poly.type
_entity_poly.pdbx_seq_one_letter_code
_entity_poly.pdbx_strand_id
1 'polypeptide(L)'
;MNRCSFCKRSADDVGTLVAGAGVYICDDCVVLCAEAVKNKPAGLKRATPVWEGVDDAALIAHLPRIEAIRHLVDDDLRSWVGEARRRGISWDRVGEALGMRRQSAWERFA
;
A
#
# COMPACT_ATOMS: atom_id res chain seq x y z
N MET A 1 4.63 10.90 -8.79
CA MET A 1 5.91 10.28 -9.20
C MET A 1 5.88 8.83 -8.76
N ASN A 2 5.68 7.89 -9.70
CA ASN A 2 5.54 6.47 -9.38
C ASN A 2 6.94 5.91 -9.10
N ARG A 3 7.22 5.53 -7.85
CA ARG A 3 8.51 4.99 -7.41
C ARG A 3 8.33 3.57 -6.88
N CYS A 4 9.27 2.69 -7.18
CA CYS A 4 9.26 1.33 -6.63
C CYS A 4 9.26 1.37 -5.10
N SER A 5 8.32 0.68 -4.46
CA SER A 5 8.20 0.61 -3.00
C SER A 5 9.41 -0.06 -2.34
N PHE A 6 10.14 -0.89 -3.06
CA PHE A 6 11.30 -1.64 -2.57
C PHE A 6 12.60 -0.84 -2.74
N CYS A 7 13.00 -0.53 -3.99
CA CYS A 7 14.29 0.13 -4.26
C CYS A 7 14.23 1.67 -4.36
N LYS A 8 13.04 2.28 -4.30
CA LYS A 8 12.80 3.75 -4.37
C LYS A 8 13.18 4.46 -5.69
N ARG A 9 13.71 3.72 -6.67
CA ARG A 9 13.90 4.19 -8.05
C ARG A 9 12.57 4.61 -8.69
N SER A 10 12.62 5.63 -9.55
CA SER A 10 11.45 6.13 -10.27
C SER A 10 11.08 5.22 -11.43
N ALA A 11 9.89 5.41 -12.01
CA ALA A 11 9.45 4.69 -13.20
C ALA A 11 10.41 4.89 -14.40
N ASP A 12 11.12 6.03 -14.46
CA ASP A 12 12.08 6.32 -15.53
C ASP A 12 13.43 5.60 -15.33
N ASP A 13 13.71 5.14 -14.10
CA ASP A 13 14.97 4.49 -13.72
C ASP A 13 14.91 2.95 -13.81
N VAL A 14 13.78 2.38 -14.24
CA VAL A 14 13.52 0.92 -14.24
C VAL A 14 12.86 0.49 -15.55
N GLY A 15 12.99 -0.79 -15.92
CA GLY A 15 12.42 -1.29 -17.17
C GLY A 15 10.90 -1.39 -17.13
N THR A 16 10.33 -1.91 -16.04
CA THR A 16 8.88 -1.99 -15.82
C THR A 16 8.54 -1.68 -14.38
N LEU A 17 7.48 -0.89 -14.18
CA LEU A 17 6.91 -0.62 -12.85
C LEU A 17 5.45 -1.09 -12.78
N VAL A 18 5.19 -2.10 -11.95
CA VAL A 18 3.85 -2.63 -11.70
C VAL A 18 3.21 -1.85 -10.55
N ALA A 19 1.98 -1.36 -10.76
CA ALA A 19 1.20 -0.65 -9.76
C ALA A 19 0.16 -1.58 -9.09
N GLY A 20 0.07 -1.52 -7.77
CA GLY A 20 -1.02 -2.04 -6.96
C GLY A 20 -1.67 -0.92 -6.14
N ALA A 21 -2.61 -1.25 -5.25
CA ALA A 21 -3.27 -0.27 -4.38
C ALA A 21 -2.27 0.36 -3.41
N GLY A 22 -1.85 1.60 -3.69
CA GLY A 22 -0.89 2.36 -2.89
C GLY A 22 0.56 1.85 -2.90
N VAL A 23 0.91 0.89 -3.75
CA VAL A 23 2.26 0.28 -3.79
C VAL A 23 2.73 0.00 -5.22
N TYR A 24 4.04 -0.04 -5.43
CA TYR A 24 4.65 -0.31 -6.73
C TYR A 24 5.83 -1.27 -6.60
N ILE A 25 6.04 -2.15 -7.58
CA ILE A 25 7.23 -3.01 -7.64
C ILE A 25 7.81 -2.99 -9.05
N CYS A 26 9.12 -2.82 -9.17
CA CYS A 26 9.79 -2.89 -10.46
C CYS A 26 10.25 -4.31 -10.79
N ASP A 27 10.47 -4.56 -12.08
CA ASP A 27 11.05 -5.79 -12.62
C ASP A 27 12.28 -6.29 -11.86
N ASP A 28 13.28 -5.43 -11.63
CA ASP A 28 14.50 -5.81 -10.90
C ASP A 28 14.18 -6.30 -9.48
N CYS A 29 13.27 -5.62 -8.79
CA CYS A 29 12.85 -6.02 -7.45
C CYS A 29 12.03 -7.31 -7.45
N VAL A 30 11.24 -7.59 -8.50
CA VAL A 30 10.54 -8.86 -8.65
C VAL A 30 11.54 -10.01 -8.71
N VAL A 31 12.60 -9.89 -9.52
CA VAL A 31 13.66 -10.90 -9.65
C VAL A 31 14.35 -11.14 -8.31
N LEU A 32 14.82 -10.07 -7.66
CA LEU A 32 15.51 -10.16 -6.36
C LEU A 32 14.61 -10.78 -5.28
N CYS A 33 13.33 -10.40 -5.23
CA CYS A 33 12.39 -10.98 -4.27
C CYS A 33 12.14 -12.47 -4.55
N ALA A 34 12.02 -12.88 -5.82
CA ALA A 34 11.86 -14.27 -6.19
C ALA A 34 13.06 -15.12 -5.74
N GLU A 35 14.29 -14.62 -5.93
CA GLU A 35 15.51 -15.29 -5.46
C GLU A 35 15.56 -15.39 -3.93
N ALA A 36 15.25 -14.30 -3.22
CA ALA A 36 15.22 -14.30 -1.75
C ALA A 36 14.19 -15.29 -1.19
N VAL A 37 13.02 -15.43 -1.84
CA VAL A 37 12.00 -16.41 -1.45
C VAL A 37 12.43 -17.84 -1.79
N LYS A 38 13.04 -18.06 -2.96
CA LYS A 38 13.53 -19.38 -3.39
C LYS A 38 14.63 -19.90 -2.47
N ASN A 39 15.53 -19.02 -2.02
CA ASN A 39 16.69 -19.37 -1.19
C ASN A 39 16.42 -19.23 0.31
N LYS A 40 15.15 -19.08 0.74
CA LYS A 40 14.82 -18.95 2.17
C LYS A 40 15.22 -20.24 2.93
N PRO A 41 15.78 -20.13 4.15
CA PRO A 41 16.03 -21.30 4.99
C PRO A 41 14.75 -22.08 5.25
N ALA A 42 14.82 -23.41 5.23
CA ALA A 42 13.70 -24.26 5.62
C ALA A 42 13.29 -23.93 7.07
N GLY A 43 11.99 -23.69 7.30
CA GLY A 43 11.46 -23.30 8.61
C GLY A 43 11.42 -21.80 8.88
N LEU A 44 12.01 -20.95 8.02
CA LEU A 44 11.88 -19.49 8.14
C LEU A 44 10.49 -19.04 7.66
N LYS A 45 9.47 -19.24 8.48
CA LYS A 45 8.25 -18.44 8.42
C LYS A 45 8.57 -17.17 9.22
N ARG A 46 8.95 -16.06 8.55
CA ARG A 46 8.94 -14.77 9.24
C ARG A 46 7.47 -14.40 9.50
N ALA A 47 6.98 -14.90 10.62
CA ALA A 47 5.69 -14.60 11.22
C ALA A 47 5.90 -14.12 12.66
N THR A 48 7.05 -13.49 12.95
CA THR A 48 7.14 -12.55 14.05
C THR A 48 6.73 -11.19 13.51
N PRO A 49 5.92 -10.42 14.23
CA PRO A 49 5.78 -9.02 13.92
C PRO A 49 7.17 -8.38 13.78
N VAL A 50 7.36 -7.59 12.71
CA VAL A 50 8.65 -6.96 12.37
C VAL A 50 9.21 -6.12 13.52
N TRP A 51 8.33 -5.72 14.45
CA TRP A 51 8.66 -4.92 15.63
C TRP A 51 9.15 -5.70 16.86
N GLU A 52 9.10 -7.04 16.88
CA GLU A 52 9.57 -7.83 18.04
C GLU A 52 11.11 -7.81 18.22
N GLY A 53 11.86 -7.27 17.25
CA GLY A 53 13.32 -7.22 17.27
C GLY A 53 13.93 -5.82 17.10
N VAL A 54 13.12 -4.76 17.20
CA VAL A 54 13.59 -3.37 17.10
C VAL A 54 13.44 -2.68 18.45
N ASP A 55 14.38 -1.81 18.80
CA ASP A 55 14.24 -0.95 19.99
C ASP A 55 13.19 0.17 19.76
N ASP A 56 12.81 0.85 20.83
CA ASP A 56 11.80 1.93 20.80
C ASP A 56 12.17 3.05 19.82
N ALA A 57 13.46 3.39 19.71
CA ALA A 57 13.92 4.45 18.83
C ALA A 57 13.76 4.05 17.36
N ALA A 58 14.15 2.84 17.00
CA ALA A 58 13.96 2.27 15.67
C ALA A 58 12.49 2.08 15.32
N LEU A 59 11.66 1.70 16.29
CA LEU A 59 10.19 1.61 16.14
C LEU A 59 9.60 2.97 15.80
N ILE A 60 9.88 4.01 16.61
CA ILE A 60 9.37 5.36 16.40
C ILE A 60 9.87 5.94 15.06
N ALA A 61 11.15 5.71 14.73
CA ALA A 61 11.72 6.15 13.45
C ALA A 61 11.09 5.46 12.24
N HIS A 62 10.39 4.33 12.42
CA HIS A 62 9.68 3.65 11.35
C HIS A 62 8.30 4.27 11.06
N LEU A 63 7.63 4.89 12.04
CA LEU A 63 6.27 5.37 11.91
C LEU A 63 6.03 6.36 10.76
N PRO A 64 6.89 7.37 10.50
CA PRO A 64 6.66 8.30 9.38
C PRO A 64 6.63 7.61 8.01
N ARG A 65 7.34 6.48 7.85
CA ARG A 65 7.32 5.69 6.62
C ARG A 65 6.01 4.94 6.45
N ILE A 66 5.47 4.36 7.52
CA ILE A 66 4.14 3.71 7.50
C ILE A 66 3.07 4.74 7.19
N GLU A 67 3.15 5.91 7.81
CA GLU A 67 2.22 7.01 7.60
C GLU A 67 2.23 7.49 6.15
N ALA A 68 3.41 7.63 5.54
CA ALA A 68 3.52 7.97 4.12
C ALA A 68 2.82 6.94 3.22
N ILE A 69 2.89 5.64 3.55
CA ILE A 69 2.19 4.58 2.81
C ILE A 69 0.68 4.67 3.04
N ARG A 70 0.24 4.94 4.27
CA ARG A 70 -1.18 5.14 4.60
C ARG A 70 -1.78 6.25 3.76
N HIS A 71 -1.10 7.39 3.65
CA HIS A 71 -1.55 8.50 2.81
C HIS A 71 -1.73 8.11 1.34
N LEU A 72 -0.80 7.33 0.76
CA LEU A 72 -0.94 6.87 -0.63
C LEU A 72 -2.19 6.02 -0.84
N VAL A 73 -2.50 5.13 0.09
CA VAL A 73 -3.69 4.27 0.02
C VAL A 73 -4.96 5.11 0.22
N ASP A 74 -4.96 6.05 1.16
CA ASP A 74 -6.10 6.94 1.38
C ASP A 74 -6.39 7.84 0.17
N ASP A 75 -5.36 8.37 -0.49
CA ASP A 75 -5.49 9.21 -1.69
C ASP A 75 -6.01 8.40 -2.90
N ASP A 76 -5.52 7.18 -3.08
CA ASP A 76 -6.02 6.27 -4.11
C ASP A 76 -7.49 5.92 -3.84
N LEU A 77 -7.84 5.56 -2.59
CA LEU A 77 -9.22 5.27 -2.20
C LEU A 77 -10.15 6.47 -2.44
N ARG A 78 -9.73 7.70 -2.13
CA ARG A 78 -10.49 8.92 -2.45
C ARG A 78 -10.73 9.06 -3.95
N SER A 79 -9.72 8.77 -4.77
CA SER A 79 -9.83 8.83 -6.22
C SER A 79 -10.83 7.81 -6.76
N TRP A 80 -10.80 6.58 -6.24
CA TRP A 80 -11.77 5.53 -6.56
C TRP A 80 -13.19 5.87 -6.12
N VAL A 81 -13.37 6.42 -4.91
CA VAL A 81 -14.68 6.88 -4.45
C VAL A 81 -15.18 8.03 -5.33
N GLY A 82 -14.32 8.99 -5.68
CA GLY A 82 -14.66 10.07 -6.61
C GLY A 82 -15.12 9.56 -7.98
N GLU A 83 -14.45 8.56 -8.54
CA GLU A 83 -14.87 7.86 -9.76
C GLU A 83 -16.24 7.19 -9.60
N ALA A 84 -16.44 6.45 -8.51
CA ALA A 84 -17.71 5.80 -8.21
C ALA A 84 -18.86 6.83 -8.15
N ARG A 85 -18.61 7.96 -7.49
CA ARG A 85 -19.56 9.07 -7.38
C ARG A 85 -19.88 9.71 -8.72
N ARG A 86 -18.86 9.96 -9.55
CA ARG A 86 -19.05 10.50 -10.91
C ARG A 86 -19.83 9.55 -11.82
N ARG A 87 -19.76 8.24 -11.60
CA ARG A 87 -20.59 7.23 -12.28
C ARG A 87 -22.00 7.07 -11.69
N GLY A 88 -22.38 7.89 -10.70
CA GLY A 88 -23.71 7.87 -10.10
C GLY A 88 -23.93 6.75 -9.06
N ILE A 89 -22.88 6.08 -8.59
CA ILE A 89 -23.01 5.06 -7.54
C ILE A 89 -23.41 5.76 -6.23
N SER A 90 -24.47 5.27 -5.57
CA SER A 90 -25.03 5.88 -4.35
C SER A 90 -24.11 5.76 -3.13
N TRP A 91 -24.34 6.60 -2.11
CA TRP A 91 -23.51 6.61 -0.91
C TRP A 91 -23.77 5.37 -0.06
N ASP A 92 -24.97 4.79 -0.16
CA ASP A 92 -25.29 3.50 0.44
C ASP A 92 -24.41 2.40 -0.12
N ARG A 93 -24.29 2.30 -1.46
CA ARG A 93 -23.43 1.29 -2.11
C ARG A 93 -21.95 1.50 -1.83
N VAL A 94 -21.47 2.74 -1.82
CA VAL A 94 -20.08 3.04 -1.43
C VAL A 94 -19.82 2.65 0.02
N GLY A 95 -20.75 2.98 0.94
CA GLY A 95 -20.64 2.61 2.34
C GLY A 95 -20.61 1.10 2.54
N GLU A 96 -21.55 0.37 1.92
CA GLU A 96 -21.62 -1.09 1.96
C GLU A 96 -20.31 -1.73 1.49
N ALA A 97 -19.76 -1.28 0.36
CA ALA A 97 -18.49 -1.79 -0.17
C ALA A 97 -17.29 -1.56 0.75
N LEU A 98 -17.33 -0.49 1.57
CA LEU A 98 -16.28 -0.15 2.53
C LEU A 98 -16.59 -0.64 3.96
N GLY A 99 -17.66 -1.42 4.15
CA GLY A 99 -18.07 -1.91 5.47
C GLY A 99 -18.50 -0.82 6.44
N MET A 100 -19.01 0.32 5.94
CA MET A 100 -19.44 1.47 6.75
C MET A 100 -20.86 1.91 6.41
N ARG A 101 -21.47 2.70 7.30
CA ARG A 101 -22.80 3.28 7.05
C ARG A 101 -22.72 4.39 6.00
N ARG A 102 -23.81 4.62 5.26
CA ARG A 102 -23.96 5.72 4.28
C ARG A 102 -23.43 7.07 4.80
N GLN A 103 -23.83 7.44 6.03
CA GLN A 103 -23.45 8.71 6.65
C GLN A 103 -21.92 8.82 6.81
N SER A 104 -21.27 7.75 7.27
CA SER A 104 -19.81 7.71 7.44
C SER A 104 -19.06 7.81 6.10
N ALA A 105 -19.60 7.19 5.05
CA ALA A 105 -19.04 7.30 3.70
C ALA A 105 -19.17 8.74 3.16
N TRP A 106 -20.33 9.37 3.34
CA TRP A 106 -20.54 10.76 2.94
C TRP A 106 -19.62 11.71 3.70
N GLU A 107 -19.56 11.63 5.04
CA GLU A 107 -18.70 12.50 5.86
C GLU A 107 -17.21 12.38 5.52
N ARG A 108 -16.76 11.17 5.12
CA ARG A 108 -15.34 10.94 4.82
C ARG A 108 -14.93 11.39 3.42
N PHE A 109 -15.83 11.31 2.43
CA PHE A 109 -15.47 11.36 1.01
C PHE A 109 -16.28 12.36 0.15
N ALA A 110 -17.30 13.01 0.70
CA ALA A 110 -18.07 14.04 -0.01
C ALA A 110 -17.35 15.40 -0.05
#